data_AF-A0A9N9RKL7-F1
#
_entry.id   AF-A0A9N9RKL7-F1
#
_cell.length_a   1.000
_cell.length_b   1.000
_cell.length_c   1.000
_cell.angle_alpha   90.00
_cell.angle_beta   90.00
_cell.angle_gamma   90.00
#
_symmetry.space_group_name_H-M   'P 1'
#
loop_
_entity.id
_entity.type
_entity.pdbx_description
1 polymer ?
#
loop_
_entity_poly.entity_id
_entity_poly.type
_entity_poly.pdbx_seq_one_letter_code
_entity_poly.pdbx_strand_id
1 'polypeptide(L)'
;MEELRESSIHHTALKFSEDVKQMKIYNNLYKTVQKLACSPEVCKDDMKNTLELAMKKHGLETEIRNIVFHLIRTSIKSDVKFSMQATDPLNYLRRAGVQWERRVRKSLNTMSAELKTTLQGQVRNQQEKEELQAKWAELSNFQVDLSNYRPVYAPKDLLEVLISLKGPASQKHDDDGVIPRWEFSHISLPVRNLQELRTVFSELLRNEMTVTDWSVTCERILTTRHAPLCQQILKKGLTPTQLRGKIWSIVLGSELEEHHREYWDQLKTTVLSTDSIVDKLVFKDVQLTATNDDQYFVFEDVIYQVMLCFSRDSEIADMIKTDWLNTSKLKQYETPPNNIVPFHGICMFASPFCYLFDSPIALYYTFRAFYVRYCHRLTTINTHNQGIVSLCLLFEKLLQTHEPILWSHFRELQIQPIRVVFKWLMRAFSGHLHPQELLILWDLILGYDSLEILSLLAIIILSFRKESLMQVSTIESIEAVLADLSSIKVLPLVQLALSRD
;
A
#
# COMPACT_ATOMS: atom_id res chain seq x y z
N MET A 1 16.74 23.62 24.87
CA MET A 1 15.67 23.08 23.99
C MET A 1 16.07 23.16 22.52
N GLU A 2 16.63 24.29 22.05
CA GLU A 2 17.20 24.41 20.69
C GLU A 2 18.46 23.54 20.50
N GLU A 3 19.42 23.55 21.43
CA GLU A 3 20.61 22.69 21.35
C GLU A 3 20.28 21.18 21.30
N LEU A 4 19.23 20.74 22.00
CA LEU A 4 18.74 19.36 21.97
C LEU A 4 18.06 19.01 20.64
N ARG A 5 17.41 19.98 19.99
CA ARG A 5 16.85 19.84 18.64
C ARG A 5 17.96 19.81 17.60
N GLU A 6 18.95 20.68 17.70
CA GLU A 6 20.11 20.71 16.82
C GLU A 6 20.97 19.44 16.95
N SER A 7 21.20 18.96 18.17
CA SER A 7 21.88 17.68 18.41
C SER A 7 21.11 16.51 17.81
N SER A 8 19.77 16.55 17.89
CA SER A 8 18.90 15.55 17.27
C SER A 8 18.97 15.60 15.74
N ILE A 9 18.91 16.79 15.13
CA ILE A 9 19.01 16.97 13.67
C ILE A 9 20.38 16.52 13.18
N HIS A 10 21.46 16.89 13.88
CA HIS A 10 22.81 16.49 13.53
C HIS A 10 22.98 14.97 13.58
N HIS A 11 22.47 14.32 14.63
CA HIS A 11 22.51 12.86 14.73
C HIS A 11 21.71 12.18 13.62
N THR A 12 20.52 12.68 13.29
CA THR A 12 19.71 12.19 12.17
C THR A 12 20.43 12.37 10.82
N ALA A 13 21.08 13.51 10.61
CA ALA A 13 21.84 13.78 9.40
C ALA A 13 23.05 12.83 9.26
N LEU A 14 23.76 12.54 10.35
CA LEU A 14 24.84 11.55 10.37
C LEU A 14 24.31 10.15 10.04
N LYS A 15 23.22 9.72 10.67
CA LYS A 15 22.57 8.42 10.38
C LYS A 15 22.20 8.30 8.90
N PHE A 16 21.51 9.30 8.35
CA PHE A 16 21.13 9.29 6.94
C PHE A 16 22.34 9.34 6.00
N SER A 17 23.41 10.04 6.38
CA SER A 17 24.64 10.03 5.58
C SER A 17 25.25 8.62 5.49
N GLU A 18 25.23 7.86 6.58
CA GLU A 18 25.67 6.46 6.58
C GLU A 18 24.70 5.54 5.80
N ASP A 19 23.39 5.71 5.97
CA ASP A 19 22.39 4.96 5.21
C ASP A 19 22.53 5.21 3.70
N VAL A 20 22.74 6.47 3.28
CA VAL A 20 22.96 6.84 1.88
C VAL A 20 24.20 6.17 1.31
N LYS A 21 25.30 6.07 2.06
CA LYS A 21 26.53 5.38 1.61
C LYS A 21 26.32 3.89 1.32
N GLN A 22 25.33 3.27 1.95
CA GLN A 22 24.97 1.86 1.73
C GLN A 22 24.02 1.65 0.56
N MET A 23 23.43 2.72 0.00
CA MET A 23 22.50 2.63 -1.12
C MET A 23 23.24 2.36 -2.44
N LYS A 24 22.61 1.59 -3.34
CA LYS A 24 23.15 1.29 -4.68
C LYS A 24 23.47 2.56 -5.50
N ILE A 25 22.70 3.63 -5.30
CA ILE A 25 22.86 4.91 -6.00
C ILE A 25 24.09 5.72 -5.56
N TYR A 26 24.68 5.42 -4.39
CA TYR A 26 25.77 6.21 -3.81
C TYR A 26 26.97 6.35 -4.74
N ASN A 27 27.36 5.25 -5.40
CA ASN A 27 28.51 5.26 -6.30
C ASN A 27 28.33 6.22 -7.48
N ASN A 28 27.10 6.33 -8.00
CA ASN A 28 26.79 7.25 -9.08
C ASN A 28 26.79 8.71 -8.59
N LEU A 29 26.14 8.95 -7.45
CA LEU A 29 26.13 10.27 -6.80
C LEU A 29 27.56 10.75 -6.52
N TYR A 30 28.40 9.90 -5.92
CA TYR A 30 29.78 10.20 -5.60
C TYR A 30 30.61 10.53 -6.85
N LYS A 31 30.51 9.71 -7.91
CA LYS A 31 31.19 9.97 -9.20
C LYS A 31 30.75 11.30 -9.81
N THR A 32 29.48 11.66 -9.69
CA THR A 32 28.94 12.91 -10.24
C THR A 32 29.49 14.11 -9.47
N VAL A 33 29.52 14.04 -8.13
CA VAL A 33 30.15 15.07 -7.29
C VAL A 33 31.65 15.19 -7.59
N GLN A 34 32.36 14.08 -7.79
CA GLN A 34 33.79 14.10 -8.17
C GLN A 34 34.02 14.82 -9.51
N LYS A 35 33.21 14.50 -10.53
CA LYS A 35 33.30 15.19 -11.84
C LYS A 35 33.05 16.68 -11.70
N LEU A 36 32.08 17.07 -10.87
CA LEU A 36 31.73 18.47 -10.65
C LEU A 36 32.83 19.22 -9.89
N ALA A 37 33.45 18.58 -8.88
CA ALA A 37 34.58 19.13 -8.14
C ALA A 37 35.81 19.38 -9.03
N CYS A 38 35.96 18.64 -10.11
CA CYS A 38 37.01 18.84 -11.12
C CYS A 38 36.63 19.83 -12.24
N SER A 39 35.42 20.39 -12.21
CA SER A 39 34.94 21.32 -13.24
C SER A 39 35.51 22.73 -13.05
N PRO A 40 35.56 23.57 -14.11
CA PRO A 40 36.00 24.95 -13.98
C PRO A 40 35.06 25.82 -13.13
N GLU A 41 33.87 25.33 -12.78
CA GLU A 41 32.91 26.05 -11.92
C GLU A 41 33.29 26.01 -10.43
N VAL A 42 34.22 25.13 -10.05
CA VAL A 42 34.66 24.95 -8.65
C VAL A 42 36.05 25.54 -8.46
N CYS A 43 36.13 26.58 -7.63
CA CYS A 43 37.37 27.27 -7.30
C CYS A 43 38.10 26.50 -6.19
N LYS A 44 39.40 26.24 -6.34
CA LYS A 44 40.19 25.55 -5.31
C LYS A 44 40.29 26.35 -4.01
N ASP A 45 40.38 27.68 -4.12
CA ASP A 45 40.53 28.58 -2.98
C ASP A 45 39.21 28.78 -2.20
N ASP A 46 38.08 28.47 -2.83
CA ASP A 46 36.74 28.50 -2.21
C ASP A 46 35.92 27.24 -2.59
N MET A 47 36.54 26.08 -2.38
CA MET A 47 35.98 24.80 -2.86
C MET A 47 34.60 24.52 -2.27
N LYS A 48 34.39 24.83 -0.99
CA LYS A 48 33.13 24.54 -0.29
C LYS A 48 31.95 25.29 -0.93
N ASN A 49 32.04 26.62 -1.03
CA ASN A 49 30.91 27.42 -1.49
C ASN A 49 30.71 27.27 -3.00
N THR A 50 31.79 27.23 -3.78
CA THR A 50 31.69 27.06 -5.25
C THR A 50 31.21 25.67 -5.65
N LEU A 51 31.59 24.61 -4.94
CA LEU A 51 31.03 23.28 -5.16
C LEU A 51 29.55 23.23 -4.78
N GLU A 52 29.14 23.84 -3.66
CA GLU A 52 27.73 23.88 -3.28
C GLU A 52 26.89 24.60 -4.35
N LEU A 53 27.33 25.77 -4.83
CA LEU A 53 26.68 26.51 -5.91
C LEU A 53 26.59 25.69 -7.20
N ALA A 54 27.68 25.01 -7.58
CA ALA A 54 27.69 24.12 -8.73
C ALA A 54 26.68 22.97 -8.54
N MET A 55 26.62 22.34 -7.36
CA MET A 55 25.67 21.27 -7.06
C MET A 55 24.22 21.74 -7.20
N LYS A 56 23.92 22.97 -6.76
CA LYS A 56 22.58 23.57 -6.94
C LYS A 56 22.27 23.80 -8.42
N LYS A 57 23.21 24.38 -9.16
CA LYS A 57 23.07 24.69 -10.59
C LYS A 57 22.83 23.44 -11.44
N HIS A 58 23.47 22.32 -11.09
CA HIS A 58 23.32 21.03 -11.79
C HIS A 58 22.21 20.14 -11.20
N GLY A 59 21.42 20.63 -10.24
CA GLY A 59 20.26 19.91 -9.69
C GLY A 59 20.57 18.80 -8.68
N LEU A 60 21.84 18.57 -8.34
CA LEU A 60 22.27 17.57 -7.35
C LEU A 60 21.69 17.83 -5.95
N GLU A 61 21.47 19.10 -5.58
CA GLU A 61 20.80 19.43 -4.32
C GLU A 61 19.40 18.80 -4.26
N THR A 62 18.62 18.91 -5.34
CA THR A 62 17.27 18.35 -5.41
C THR A 62 17.29 16.83 -5.38
N GLU A 63 18.25 16.20 -6.06
CA GLU A 63 18.44 14.75 -6.02
C GLU A 63 18.73 14.26 -4.59
N ILE A 64 19.67 14.92 -3.88
CA ILE A 64 19.98 14.59 -2.48
C ILE A 64 18.76 14.82 -1.57
N ARG A 65 18.02 15.92 -1.76
CA ARG A 65 16.78 16.21 -1.02
C ARG A 65 15.73 15.12 -1.24
N ASN A 66 15.59 14.61 -2.47
CA ASN A 66 14.69 13.51 -2.78
C ASN A 66 15.14 12.21 -2.10
N ILE A 67 16.43 11.87 -2.15
CA ILE A 67 16.98 10.69 -1.46
C ILE A 67 16.65 10.74 0.03
N VAL A 68 16.90 11.89 0.68
CA VAL A 68 16.57 12.11 2.09
C VAL A 68 15.06 12.00 2.34
N PHE A 69 14.24 12.59 1.48
CA PHE A 69 12.78 12.49 1.55
C PHE A 69 12.29 11.03 1.49
N HIS A 70 12.80 10.22 0.56
CA HIS A 70 12.44 8.81 0.44
C HIS A 70 12.94 7.97 1.63
N LEU A 71 14.16 8.25 2.10
CA LEU A 71 14.72 7.60 3.28
C LEU A 71 13.90 7.90 4.53
N ILE A 72 13.51 9.15 4.76
CA ILE A 72 12.67 9.55 5.89
C ILE A 72 11.35 8.76 5.89
N ARG A 73 10.70 8.63 4.74
CA ARG A 73 9.43 7.91 4.63
C ARG A 73 9.57 6.41 4.89
N THR A 74 10.72 5.85 4.57
CA THR A 74 11.03 4.42 4.77
C THR A 74 11.54 4.13 6.19
N SER A 75 12.33 5.02 6.79
CA SER A 75 13.05 4.82 8.06
C SER A 75 12.33 5.33 9.31
N ILE A 76 11.63 6.48 9.24
CA ILE A 76 11.08 7.13 10.45
C ILE A 76 9.87 6.37 11.04
N LYS A 77 9.23 5.49 10.28
CA LYS A 77 8.12 4.66 10.81
C LYS A 77 8.56 3.30 11.39
N SER A 78 9.83 2.90 11.25
CA SER A 78 10.38 1.66 11.83
C SER A 78 11.07 1.86 13.19
N ASP A 79 11.41 3.10 13.58
CA ASP A 79 12.25 3.37 14.76
C ASP A 79 11.52 3.33 16.11
N VAL A 80 10.24 2.96 16.17
CA VAL A 80 9.67 2.53 17.45
C VAL A 80 10.18 1.11 17.70
N LYS A 81 11.42 1.00 18.20
CA LYS A 81 11.93 -0.21 18.83
C LYS A 81 11.01 -0.55 20.00
N PHE A 82 9.97 -1.31 19.74
CA PHE A 82 9.07 -1.78 20.78
C PHE A 82 9.83 -2.83 21.58
N SER A 83 10.21 -2.49 22.80
CA SER A 83 10.79 -3.47 23.70
C SER A 83 9.77 -4.59 23.89
N MET A 84 10.18 -5.85 23.68
CA MET A 84 9.38 -7.04 24.00
C MET A 84 9.29 -7.23 25.53
N GLN A 85 8.81 -6.21 26.24
CA GLN A 85 8.47 -6.35 27.65
C GLN A 85 7.20 -7.20 27.76
N ALA A 86 7.20 -8.14 28.71
CA ALA A 86 6.05 -9.02 28.97
C ALA A 86 4.76 -8.24 29.33
N THR A 87 4.90 -6.96 29.70
CA THR A 87 3.83 -6.03 30.08
C THR A 87 3.25 -5.20 28.92
N ASP A 88 3.72 -5.35 27.67
CA ASP A 88 3.19 -4.57 26.55
C ASP A 88 1.72 -4.98 26.23
N PRO A 89 0.75 -4.05 26.34
CA PRO A 89 -0.67 -4.33 26.12
C PRO A 89 -0.99 -4.78 24.69
N LEU A 90 -0.12 -4.55 23.71
CA LEU A 90 -0.28 -4.93 22.30
C LEU A 90 0.38 -6.26 21.95
N ASN A 91 1.00 -6.95 22.91
CA ASN A 91 1.66 -8.25 22.66
C ASN A 91 0.72 -9.32 22.09
N TYR A 92 -0.58 -9.27 22.39
CA TYR A 92 -1.56 -10.19 21.82
C TYR A 92 -1.73 -9.98 20.31
N LEU A 93 -1.70 -8.73 19.81
CA LEU A 93 -1.77 -8.42 18.37
C LEU A 93 -0.54 -8.94 17.63
N ARG A 94 0.65 -8.78 18.20
CA ARG A 94 1.88 -9.33 17.60
C ARG A 94 1.84 -10.85 17.52
N ARG A 95 1.35 -11.50 18.58
CA ARG A 95 1.13 -12.96 18.59
C ARG A 95 0.11 -13.38 17.53
N ALA A 96 -0.98 -12.64 17.39
CA ALA A 96 -1.98 -12.89 16.35
C ALA A 96 -1.39 -12.70 14.94
N GLY A 97 -0.53 -11.69 14.72
CA GLY A 97 0.22 -11.50 13.47
C GLY A 97 1.11 -12.68 13.13
N VAL A 98 1.94 -13.14 14.08
CA VAL A 98 2.78 -14.33 13.89
C VAL A 98 1.93 -15.58 13.57
N GLN A 99 0.79 -15.74 14.26
CA GLN A 99 -0.11 -16.87 14.02
C GLN A 99 -0.80 -16.79 12.66
N TRP A 100 -1.22 -15.60 12.23
CA TRP A 100 -1.82 -15.36 10.93
C TRP A 100 -0.83 -15.69 9.80
N GLU A 101 0.38 -15.13 9.86
CA GLU A 101 1.44 -15.41 8.89
C GLU A 101 1.77 -16.89 8.82
N ARG A 102 1.91 -17.55 9.98
CA ARG A 102 2.14 -18.99 10.04
C ARG A 102 0.98 -19.77 9.39
N ARG A 103 -0.27 -19.35 9.63
CA ARG A 103 -1.46 -20.00 9.07
C ARG A 103 -1.46 -19.90 7.55
N VAL A 104 -1.29 -18.71 6.98
CA VAL A 104 -1.34 -18.53 5.52
C VAL A 104 -0.17 -19.21 4.80
N ARG A 105 1.04 -19.17 5.39
CA ARG A 105 2.21 -19.91 4.87
C ARG A 105 1.99 -21.42 4.90
N LYS A 106 1.47 -21.94 6.02
CA LYS A 106 1.10 -23.36 6.14
C LYS A 106 0.07 -23.74 5.08
N SER A 107 -0.99 -22.96 4.88
CA SER A 107 -2.01 -23.21 3.85
C SER A 107 -1.41 -23.28 2.45
N LEU A 108 -0.51 -22.36 2.09
CA LEU A 108 0.18 -22.38 0.80
C LEU A 108 1.06 -23.64 0.64
N ASN A 109 1.82 -24.01 1.68
CA ASN A 109 2.68 -25.21 1.65
C ASN A 109 1.85 -26.50 1.57
N THR A 110 0.72 -26.58 2.29
CA THR A 110 -0.21 -27.70 2.21
C THR A 110 -0.81 -27.82 0.81
N MET A 111 -1.23 -26.71 0.20
CA MET A 111 -1.73 -26.70 -1.18
C MET A 111 -0.64 -27.13 -2.19
N SER A 112 0.59 -26.66 -2.00
CA SER A 112 1.76 -27.08 -2.80
C SER A 112 1.99 -28.60 -2.72
N ALA A 113 1.88 -29.19 -1.52
CA ALA A 113 1.99 -30.63 -1.34
C ALA A 113 0.80 -31.40 -1.95
N GLU A 114 -0.43 -30.93 -1.78
CA GLU A 114 -1.65 -31.52 -2.34
C GLU A 114 -1.60 -31.57 -3.88
N LEU A 115 -1.18 -30.47 -4.51
CA LEU A 115 -1.11 -30.32 -5.96
C LEU A 115 0.21 -30.80 -6.57
N LYS A 116 1.11 -31.38 -5.75
CA LYS A 116 2.44 -31.86 -6.17
C LYS A 116 3.26 -30.84 -6.96
N THR A 117 3.05 -29.56 -6.70
CA THR A 117 3.73 -28.44 -7.37
C THR A 117 4.59 -27.71 -6.36
N THR A 118 5.89 -27.59 -6.60
CA THR A 118 6.82 -27.02 -5.62
C THR A 118 6.69 -25.50 -5.50
N LEU A 119 6.90 -24.97 -4.28
CA LEU A 119 6.78 -23.55 -4.00
C LEU A 119 7.93 -22.72 -4.58
N GLN A 120 9.17 -23.19 -4.41
CA GLN A 120 10.38 -22.63 -5.07
C GLN A 120 10.37 -22.79 -6.61
N GLY A 121 9.42 -23.60 -7.10
CA GLY A 121 9.23 -23.93 -8.49
C GLY A 121 10.23 -24.95 -9.04
N GLN A 122 9.86 -25.53 -10.18
CA GLN A 122 10.68 -26.48 -10.93
C GLN A 122 11.14 -25.84 -12.24
N VAL A 123 12.25 -26.32 -12.78
CA VAL A 123 12.72 -25.88 -14.09
C VAL A 123 11.68 -26.25 -15.14
N ARG A 124 11.17 -25.27 -15.88
CA ARG A 124 10.26 -25.49 -17.01
C ARG A 124 10.97 -26.28 -18.10
N ASN A 125 10.22 -27.15 -18.76
CA ASN A 125 10.74 -27.77 -19.98
C ASN A 125 10.92 -26.71 -21.08
N GLN A 126 11.76 -27.02 -22.07
CA GLN A 126 12.14 -26.05 -23.09
C GLN A 126 10.94 -25.58 -23.93
N GLN A 127 9.99 -26.48 -24.22
CA GLN A 127 8.79 -26.18 -25.00
C GLN A 127 7.87 -25.18 -24.29
N GLU A 128 7.56 -25.42 -23.01
CA GLU A 128 6.76 -24.51 -22.18
C GLU A 128 7.43 -23.14 -22.04
N LYS A 129 8.75 -23.12 -21.87
CA LYS A 129 9.51 -21.88 -21.78
C LYS A 129 9.41 -21.07 -23.09
N GLU A 130 9.58 -21.72 -24.24
CA GLU A 130 9.47 -21.09 -25.56
C GLU A 130 8.04 -20.58 -25.81
N GLU A 131 7.02 -21.37 -25.46
CA GLU A 131 5.62 -20.95 -25.57
C GLU A 131 5.31 -19.74 -24.69
N LEU A 132 5.70 -19.79 -23.41
CA LEU A 132 5.47 -18.68 -22.47
C LEU A 132 6.23 -17.43 -22.91
N GLN A 133 7.44 -17.57 -23.45
CA GLN A 133 8.21 -16.47 -23.99
C GLN A 133 7.53 -15.84 -25.22
N ALA A 134 7.05 -16.68 -26.16
CA ALA A 134 6.34 -16.22 -27.35
C ALA A 134 5.04 -15.49 -27.00
N LYS A 135 4.34 -15.94 -25.95
CA LYS A 135 3.08 -15.37 -25.47
C LYS A 135 3.24 -14.33 -24.36
N TRP A 136 4.47 -13.86 -24.05
CA TRP A 136 4.69 -12.96 -22.91
C TRP A 136 3.84 -11.67 -22.98
N ALA A 137 3.58 -11.16 -24.18
CA ALA A 137 2.75 -9.98 -24.38
C ALA A 137 1.24 -10.25 -24.31
N GLU A 138 0.83 -11.52 -24.44
CA GLU A 138 -0.55 -12.00 -24.54
C GLU A 138 -0.71 -13.26 -23.66
N LEU A 139 -0.41 -13.12 -22.38
CA LEU A 139 -0.43 -14.21 -21.40
C LEU A 139 -1.84 -14.75 -21.15
N SER A 140 -2.88 -14.00 -21.47
CA SER A 140 -4.28 -14.43 -21.56
C SER A 140 -4.46 -15.64 -22.49
N ASN A 141 -3.64 -15.73 -23.55
CA ASN A 141 -3.62 -16.84 -24.50
C ASN A 141 -2.75 -18.04 -24.04
N PHE A 142 -2.10 -17.94 -22.88
CA PHE A 142 -1.32 -19.04 -22.30
C PHE A 142 -2.24 -19.98 -21.53
N GLN A 143 -2.38 -21.22 -22.01
CA GLN A 143 -3.30 -22.19 -21.42
C GLN A 143 -2.73 -22.74 -20.10
N VAL A 144 -3.47 -22.54 -19.01
CA VAL A 144 -3.13 -23.06 -17.69
C VAL A 144 -4.35 -23.76 -17.11
N ASP A 145 -4.21 -25.04 -16.72
CA ASP A 145 -5.28 -25.71 -15.97
C ASP A 145 -5.31 -25.19 -14.53
N LEU A 146 -6.38 -24.47 -14.21
CA LEU A 146 -6.61 -23.84 -12.91
C LEU A 146 -7.77 -24.47 -12.14
N SER A 147 -8.27 -25.64 -12.57
CA SER A 147 -9.46 -26.28 -12.01
C SER A 147 -9.29 -26.66 -10.54
N ASN A 148 -8.07 -27.10 -10.17
CA ASN A 148 -7.73 -27.51 -8.81
C ASN A 148 -7.17 -26.37 -7.94
N TYR A 149 -7.02 -25.17 -8.50
CA TYR A 149 -6.42 -24.03 -7.80
C TYR A 149 -7.51 -23.15 -7.19
N ARG A 150 -7.36 -22.88 -5.89
CA ARG A 150 -8.21 -21.99 -5.11
C ARG A 150 -7.36 -20.90 -4.46
N PRO A 151 -7.92 -19.72 -4.13
CA PRO A 151 -7.20 -18.73 -3.34
C PRO A 151 -6.70 -19.32 -2.02
N VAL A 152 -5.50 -18.93 -1.59
CA VAL A 152 -4.92 -19.41 -0.32
C VAL A 152 -5.72 -18.87 0.87
N TYR A 153 -6.13 -17.60 0.77
CA TYR A 153 -7.07 -16.94 1.66
C TYR A 153 -7.76 -15.79 0.93
N ALA A 154 -8.84 -15.29 1.51
CA ALA A 154 -9.64 -14.18 1.03
C ALA A 154 -9.88 -13.15 2.16
N PRO A 155 -10.43 -11.96 1.86
CA PRO A 155 -10.65 -10.94 2.89
C PRO A 155 -11.46 -11.41 4.10
N LYS A 156 -12.46 -12.27 3.87
CA LYS A 156 -13.26 -12.87 4.95
C LYS A 156 -12.40 -13.62 5.98
N ASP A 157 -11.35 -14.33 5.54
CA ASP A 157 -10.54 -15.17 6.41
C ASP A 157 -9.68 -14.32 7.35
N LEU A 158 -9.15 -13.20 6.86
CA LEU A 158 -8.44 -12.22 7.69
C LEU A 158 -9.41 -11.53 8.66
N LEU A 159 -10.59 -11.14 8.19
CA LEU A 159 -11.60 -10.49 9.03
C LEU A 159 -12.03 -11.39 10.20
N GLU A 160 -12.26 -12.68 9.96
CA GLU A 160 -12.60 -13.62 11.05
C GLU A 160 -11.50 -13.68 12.12
N VAL A 161 -10.22 -13.59 11.71
CA VAL A 161 -9.12 -13.51 12.68
C VAL A 161 -9.17 -12.20 13.45
N LEU A 162 -9.43 -11.06 12.79
CA LEU A 162 -9.54 -9.75 13.44
C LEU A 162 -10.69 -9.71 14.47
N ILE A 163 -11.84 -10.27 14.13
CA ILE A 163 -13.01 -10.32 15.02
C ILE A 163 -12.75 -11.25 16.22
N SER A 164 -11.93 -12.28 16.04
CA SER A 164 -11.54 -13.21 17.13
C SER A 164 -10.48 -12.66 18.08
N LEU A 165 -9.91 -11.47 17.81
CA LEU A 165 -8.90 -10.87 18.67
C LEU A 165 -9.49 -10.60 20.06
N LYS A 166 -8.73 -10.94 21.10
CA LYS A 166 -9.10 -10.67 22.50
C LYS A 166 -7.96 -9.92 23.19
N GLY A 167 -8.19 -8.64 23.44
CA GLY A 167 -7.28 -7.79 24.21
C GLY A 167 -7.37 -8.07 25.73
N PRO A 168 -6.39 -7.61 26.53
CA PRO A 168 -6.41 -7.79 27.99
C PRO A 168 -7.66 -7.22 28.67
N ALA A 169 -8.22 -6.13 28.13
CA ALA A 169 -9.46 -5.51 28.63
C ALA A 169 -10.71 -6.39 28.43
N SER A 170 -10.70 -7.30 27.44
CA SER A 170 -11.82 -8.19 27.16
C SER A 170 -12.06 -9.25 28.24
N GLN A 171 -11.05 -9.56 29.09
CA GLN A 171 -11.17 -10.57 30.14
C GLN A 171 -11.94 -10.08 31.38
N LYS A 172 -12.16 -8.76 31.52
CA LYS A 172 -12.87 -8.17 32.66
C LYS A 172 -14.38 -7.97 32.44
N HIS A 173 -14.85 -8.06 31.20
CA HIS A 173 -16.23 -7.76 30.81
C HIS A 173 -17.10 -9.01 30.55
N ASP A 174 -16.63 -10.21 30.92
CA ASP A 174 -17.36 -11.47 30.68
C ASP A 174 -18.67 -11.60 31.48
N ASP A 175 -18.99 -10.66 32.39
CA ASP A 175 -20.12 -10.76 33.33
C ASP A 175 -21.38 -9.95 32.94
N ASP A 176 -21.31 -9.00 31.99
CA ASP A 176 -22.37 -7.97 31.89
C ASP A 176 -23.28 -8.01 30.65
N GLY A 177 -23.09 -8.93 29.68
CA GLY A 177 -24.07 -9.23 28.61
C GLY A 177 -24.52 -8.09 27.65
N VAL A 178 -24.15 -6.83 27.89
CA VAL A 178 -24.72 -5.63 27.23
C VAL A 178 -23.91 -5.18 26.01
N ILE A 179 -22.62 -5.54 25.92
CA ILE A 179 -21.72 -5.16 24.83
C ILE A 179 -21.56 -6.34 23.85
N PRO A 180 -21.85 -6.17 22.54
CA PRO A 180 -21.64 -7.21 21.55
C PRO A 180 -20.16 -7.61 21.51
N ARG A 181 -19.88 -8.91 21.58
CA ARG A 181 -18.51 -9.47 21.62
C ARG A 181 -17.65 -9.19 20.38
N TRP A 182 -18.22 -8.56 19.35
CA TRP A 182 -17.60 -8.30 18.07
C TRP A 182 -17.03 -6.88 17.93
N GLU A 183 -17.22 -5.99 18.91
CA GLU A 183 -16.68 -4.63 18.87
C GLU A 183 -15.14 -4.61 19.04
N PHE A 184 -14.47 -3.74 18.27
CA PHE A 184 -13.03 -3.49 18.37
C PHE A 184 -12.65 -2.56 19.53
N SER A 185 -13.61 -2.03 20.29
CA SER A 185 -13.40 -1.13 21.44
C SER A 185 -12.38 -1.64 22.47
N HIS A 186 -12.20 -2.96 22.57
CA HIS A 186 -11.21 -3.60 23.44
C HIS A 186 -9.74 -3.46 22.95
N ILE A 187 -9.51 -2.98 21.73
CA ILE A 187 -8.18 -2.80 21.13
C ILE A 187 -7.61 -1.44 21.52
N SER A 188 -6.49 -1.45 22.25
CA SER A 188 -5.82 -0.23 22.75
C SER A 188 -4.82 0.36 21.76
N LEU A 189 -5.18 0.47 20.48
CA LEU A 189 -4.35 1.16 19.48
C LEU A 189 -4.73 2.65 19.40
N PRO A 190 -3.74 3.55 19.28
CA PRO A 190 -4.01 4.97 19.06
C PRO A 190 -4.56 5.16 17.65
N VAL A 191 -5.79 5.66 17.56
CA VAL A 191 -6.45 6.04 16.31
C VAL A 191 -7.00 7.44 16.46
N ARG A 192 -6.98 8.20 15.36
CA ARG A 192 -7.44 9.58 15.35
C ARG A 192 -8.95 9.68 15.52
N ASN A 193 -9.43 10.77 16.12
CA ASN A 193 -10.84 11.16 16.03
C ASN A 193 -11.07 12.04 14.79
N LEU A 194 -12.33 12.40 14.51
CA LEU A 194 -12.65 13.23 13.34
C LEU A 194 -11.99 14.61 13.38
N GLN A 195 -11.84 15.23 14.54
CA GLN A 195 -11.20 16.55 14.66
C GLN A 195 -9.71 16.50 14.30
N GLU A 196 -9.02 15.44 14.70
CA GLU A 196 -7.64 15.19 14.32
C GLU A 196 -7.54 14.91 12.81
N LEU A 197 -8.48 14.15 12.24
CA LEU A 197 -8.54 13.92 10.79
C LEU A 197 -8.81 15.23 10.01
N ARG A 198 -9.70 16.09 10.49
CA ARG A 198 -9.93 17.44 9.93
C ARG A 198 -8.64 18.26 9.93
N THR A 199 -7.84 18.16 10.99
CA THR A 199 -6.54 18.84 11.05
C THR A 199 -5.58 18.30 10.00
N VAL A 200 -5.47 16.97 9.89
CA VAL A 200 -4.59 16.28 8.93
C VAL A 200 -4.96 16.61 7.49
N PHE A 201 -6.25 16.60 7.16
CA PHE A 201 -6.78 16.82 5.82
C PHE A 201 -7.25 18.26 5.57
N SER A 202 -6.90 19.21 6.44
CA SER A 202 -7.37 20.60 6.38
C SER A 202 -7.06 21.31 5.06
N GLU A 203 -5.96 20.93 4.40
CA GLU A 203 -5.58 21.47 3.10
C GLU A 203 -6.58 21.13 1.98
N LEU A 204 -7.38 20.06 2.11
CA LEU A 204 -8.46 19.75 1.16
C LEU A 204 -9.56 20.82 1.12
N LEU A 205 -9.72 21.57 2.21
CA LEU A 205 -10.74 22.61 2.34
C LEU A 205 -10.25 23.98 1.88
N ARG A 206 -8.95 24.13 1.59
CA ARG A 206 -8.38 25.40 1.13
C ARG A 206 -8.76 25.63 -0.33
N ASN A 207 -9.62 26.61 -0.55
CA ASN A 207 -10.12 26.96 -1.87
C ASN A 207 -9.09 27.82 -2.64
N GLU A 208 -7.99 27.20 -3.08
CA GLU A 208 -7.02 27.83 -3.99
C GLU A 208 -7.42 27.63 -5.46
N MET A 209 -8.71 27.84 -5.76
CA MET A 209 -9.30 27.77 -7.10
C MET A 209 -8.94 28.99 -7.97
N THR A 210 -7.90 29.74 -7.58
CA THR A 210 -7.44 30.98 -8.24
C THR A 210 -6.31 30.74 -9.24
N VAL A 211 -5.81 29.51 -9.40
CA VAL A 211 -4.83 29.20 -10.43
C VAL A 211 -5.57 28.86 -11.72
N THR A 212 -5.67 29.85 -12.62
CA THR A 212 -6.33 29.75 -13.93
C THR A 212 -5.79 28.65 -14.86
N ASP A 213 -4.73 27.93 -14.45
CA ASP A 213 -4.28 26.71 -15.10
C ASP A 213 -3.54 25.77 -14.11
N TRP A 214 -4.30 24.91 -13.43
CA TRP A 214 -3.73 23.91 -12.50
C TRP A 214 -2.83 22.90 -13.22
N SER A 215 -3.13 22.56 -14.48
CA SER A 215 -2.32 21.64 -15.27
C SER A 215 -0.93 22.20 -15.52
N VAL A 216 -0.84 23.46 -15.98
CA VAL A 216 0.45 24.15 -16.16
C VAL A 216 1.22 24.27 -14.85
N THR A 217 0.53 24.43 -13.73
CA THR A 217 1.20 24.45 -12.42
C THR A 217 1.79 23.08 -12.06
N CYS A 218 1.05 22.00 -12.29
CA CYS A 218 1.55 20.64 -12.11
C CYS A 218 2.75 20.36 -13.05
N GLU A 219 2.69 20.79 -14.31
CA GLU A 219 3.81 20.65 -15.25
C GLU A 219 5.05 21.39 -14.77
N ARG A 220 4.91 22.66 -14.36
CA ARG A 220 6.04 23.44 -13.82
C ARG A 220 6.65 22.77 -12.59
N ILE A 221 5.82 22.29 -11.66
CA ILE A 221 6.32 21.57 -10.48
C ILE A 221 7.03 20.28 -10.90
N LEU A 222 6.49 19.55 -11.87
CA LEU A 222 7.09 18.33 -12.40
C LEU A 222 8.50 18.59 -12.96
N THR A 223 8.72 19.71 -13.66
CA THR A 223 10.06 20.07 -14.18
C THR A 223 11.12 20.26 -13.09
N THR A 224 10.71 20.63 -11.87
CA THR A 224 11.65 20.77 -10.75
C THR A 224 12.16 19.41 -10.24
N ARG A 225 11.43 18.33 -10.52
CA ARG A 225 11.64 16.98 -9.99
C ARG A 225 11.78 16.94 -8.46
N HIS A 226 11.26 17.92 -7.73
CA HIS A 226 11.36 17.98 -6.28
C HIS A 226 10.20 17.21 -5.63
N ALA A 227 10.49 16.03 -5.07
CA ALA A 227 9.49 15.09 -4.58
C ALA A 227 8.57 15.66 -3.49
N PRO A 228 9.04 16.44 -2.51
CA PRO A 228 8.14 17.09 -1.56
C PRO A 228 7.14 18.05 -2.21
N LEU A 229 7.49 18.75 -3.29
CA LEU A 229 6.56 19.65 -4.00
C LEU A 229 5.54 18.84 -4.80
N CYS A 230 5.99 17.77 -5.46
CA CYS A 230 5.11 16.80 -6.11
C CYS A 230 4.12 16.18 -5.12
N GLN A 231 4.54 15.89 -3.88
CA GLN A 231 3.65 15.41 -2.85
C GLN A 231 2.59 16.46 -2.46
N GLN A 232 2.95 17.74 -2.34
CA GLN A 232 1.99 18.78 -1.95
C GLN A 232 0.84 18.91 -2.95
N ILE A 233 1.11 18.79 -4.25
CA ILE A 233 0.03 18.90 -5.25
C ILE A 233 -0.93 17.71 -5.21
N LEU A 234 -0.45 16.51 -4.87
CA LEU A 234 -1.30 15.32 -4.72
C LEU A 234 -2.33 15.48 -3.60
N LYS A 235 -2.03 16.26 -2.55
CA LYS A 235 -2.97 16.54 -1.45
C LYS A 235 -4.28 17.19 -1.90
N LYS A 236 -4.32 17.80 -3.08
CA LYS A 236 -5.54 18.41 -3.64
C LYS A 236 -6.48 17.38 -4.27
N GLY A 237 -6.01 16.17 -4.60
CA GLY A 237 -6.81 15.15 -5.30
C GLY A 237 -7.23 15.55 -6.73
N LEU A 238 -6.59 16.57 -7.31
CA LEU A 238 -6.92 17.15 -8.62
C LEU A 238 -5.77 16.96 -9.62
N THR A 239 -5.03 15.86 -9.53
CA THR A 239 -3.88 15.62 -10.40
C THR A 239 -4.33 15.37 -11.85
N PRO A 240 -3.79 16.09 -12.85
CA PRO A 240 -4.08 15.80 -14.25
C PRO A 240 -3.68 14.37 -14.63
N THR A 241 -4.56 13.66 -15.34
CA THR A 241 -4.38 12.23 -15.66
C THR A 241 -3.04 11.93 -16.32
N GLN A 242 -2.62 12.74 -17.28
CA GLN A 242 -1.39 12.55 -18.07
C GLN A 242 -0.11 12.77 -17.25
N LEU A 243 -0.20 13.49 -16.12
CA LEU A 243 0.94 13.81 -15.25
C LEU A 243 1.01 12.90 -14.03
N ARG A 244 -0.12 12.26 -13.66
CA ARG A 244 -0.27 11.48 -12.43
C ARG A 244 0.81 10.41 -12.28
N GLY A 245 1.02 9.57 -13.30
CA GLY A 245 2.04 8.51 -13.27
C GLY A 245 3.45 9.07 -12.96
N LYS A 246 3.86 10.15 -13.63
CA LYS A 246 5.17 10.80 -13.42
C LYS A 246 5.31 11.39 -12.02
N ILE A 247 4.26 12.07 -11.52
CA ILE A 247 4.23 12.65 -10.18
C ILE A 247 4.33 11.54 -9.12
N TRP A 248 3.59 10.44 -9.30
CA TRP A 248 3.64 9.28 -8.40
C TRP A 248 5.02 8.65 -8.37
N SER A 249 5.65 8.44 -9.53
CA SER A 249 7.00 7.88 -9.60
C SER A 249 8.03 8.76 -8.86
N ILE A 250 7.94 10.08 -8.99
CA ILE A 250 8.81 11.00 -8.24
C ILE A 250 8.54 10.94 -6.74
N VAL A 251 7.27 10.95 -6.30
CA VAL A 251 6.93 10.91 -4.86
C VAL A 251 7.33 9.58 -4.21
N LEU A 252 7.22 8.48 -4.95
CA LEU A 252 7.58 7.15 -4.50
C LEU A 252 9.08 6.82 -4.67
N GLY A 253 9.82 7.64 -5.43
CA GLY A 253 11.23 7.37 -5.74
C GLY A 253 11.40 6.14 -6.65
N SER A 254 10.47 5.94 -7.58
CA SER A 254 10.41 4.77 -8.47
C SER A 254 10.61 5.13 -9.94
N GLU A 255 11.29 6.24 -10.20
CA GLU A 255 11.66 6.64 -11.56
C GLU A 255 12.58 5.57 -12.19
N LEU A 256 12.35 5.26 -13.46
CA LEU A 256 13.09 4.19 -14.13
C LEU A 256 14.53 4.62 -14.44
N GLU A 257 15.44 3.70 -14.16
CA GLU A 257 16.86 3.78 -14.48
C GLU A 257 17.27 2.54 -15.28
N GLU A 258 18.50 2.50 -15.79
CA GLU A 258 19.01 1.36 -16.56
C GLU A 258 19.05 0.07 -15.73
N HIS A 259 19.57 0.14 -14.50
CA HIS A 259 19.65 -1.00 -13.59
C HIS A 259 18.25 -1.58 -13.24
N HIS A 260 17.20 -0.76 -13.28
CA HIS A 260 15.83 -1.21 -13.09
C HIS A 260 15.36 -2.11 -14.24
N ARG A 261 15.76 -1.81 -15.48
CA ARG A 261 15.42 -2.62 -16.66
C ARG A 261 16.14 -3.96 -16.63
N GLU A 262 17.43 -3.95 -16.31
CA GLU A 262 18.24 -5.16 -16.15
C GLU A 262 17.64 -6.10 -15.09
N TYR A 263 17.26 -5.56 -13.93
CA TYR A 263 16.64 -6.36 -12.87
C TYR A 263 15.26 -6.90 -13.28
N TRP A 264 14.44 -6.10 -13.98
CA TRP A 264 13.17 -6.59 -14.53
C TRP A 264 13.38 -7.76 -15.51
N ASP A 265 14.37 -7.68 -16.39
CA ASP A 265 14.68 -8.77 -17.32
C ASP A 265 15.16 -10.04 -16.61
N GLN A 266 15.88 -9.89 -15.49
CA GLN A 266 16.22 -11.01 -14.61
C GLN A 266 14.96 -11.65 -14.01
N LEU A 267 14.04 -10.84 -13.45
CA LEU A 267 12.77 -11.34 -12.90
C LEU A 267 11.95 -12.06 -13.96
N LYS A 268 11.80 -11.45 -15.14
CA LYS A 268 11.12 -12.07 -16.29
C LYS A 268 11.79 -13.39 -16.67
N THR A 269 13.13 -13.44 -16.71
CA THR A 269 13.86 -14.67 -17.02
C THR A 269 13.59 -15.76 -15.99
N THR A 270 13.52 -15.41 -14.70
CA THR A 270 13.13 -16.35 -13.63
C THR A 270 11.69 -16.84 -13.79
N VAL A 271 10.76 -15.97 -14.18
CA VAL A 271 9.39 -16.38 -14.52
C VAL A 271 9.42 -17.32 -15.72
N LEU A 272 10.20 -17.07 -16.77
CA LEU A 272 10.26 -17.96 -17.93
C LEU A 272 10.90 -19.32 -17.61
N SER A 273 11.88 -19.38 -16.70
CA SER A 273 12.62 -20.59 -16.39
C SER A 273 11.97 -21.50 -15.36
N THR A 274 11.12 -20.98 -14.46
CA THR A 274 10.77 -21.68 -13.22
C THR A 274 9.26 -21.70 -12.95
N ASP A 275 8.64 -22.88 -13.04
CA ASP A 275 7.21 -23.11 -12.79
C ASP A 275 6.92 -23.22 -11.30
N SER A 276 6.29 -22.18 -10.75
CA SER A 276 5.87 -22.13 -9.34
C SER A 276 4.36 -22.22 -9.23
N ILE A 277 3.88 -22.83 -8.14
CA ILE A 277 2.47 -22.77 -7.72
C ILE A 277 1.94 -21.32 -7.68
N VAL A 278 2.81 -20.37 -7.35
CA VAL A 278 2.44 -18.94 -7.27
C VAL A 278 2.00 -18.41 -8.63
N ASP A 279 2.56 -18.92 -9.74
CA ASP A 279 2.16 -18.51 -11.09
C ASP A 279 0.70 -18.87 -11.32
N LYS A 280 0.32 -20.10 -10.98
CA LYS A 280 -1.06 -20.60 -11.10
C LYS A 280 -2.01 -19.81 -10.22
N LEU A 281 -1.58 -19.43 -9.00
CA LEU A 281 -2.36 -18.57 -8.11
C LEU A 281 -2.53 -17.15 -8.66
N VAL A 282 -1.51 -16.57 -9.29
CA VAL A 282 -1.60 -15.28 -10.00
C VAL A 282 -2.57 -15.40 -11.17
N PHE A 283 -2.41 -16.43 -12.02
CA PHE A 283 -3.31 -16.71 -13.13
C PHE A 283 -4.77 -16.80 -12.69
N LYS A 284 -5.02 -17.57 -11.62
CA LYS A 284 -6.34 -17.73 -11.03
C LYS A 284 -6.90 -16.43 -10.43
N ASP A 285 -6.07 -15.63 -9.78
CA ASP A 285 -6.53 -14.40 -9.14
C ASP A 285 -7.00 -13.36 -10.17
N VAL A 286 -6.22 -13.15 -11.24
CA VAL A 286 -6.58 -12.21 -12.32
C VAL A 286 -7.87 -12.67 -13.00
N GLN A 287 -8.00 -13.96 -13.32
CA GLN A 287 -9.23 -14.50 -13.93
C GLN A 287 -10.46 -14.31 -13.05
N LEU A 288 -10.32 -14.45 -11.73
CA LEU A 288 -11.43 -14.29 -10.79
C LEU A 288 -11.75 -12.83 -10.47
N THR A 289 -10.86 -11.89 -10.82
CA THR A 289 -11.00 -10.48 -10.46
C THR A 289 -10.89 -9.58 -11.68
N ALA A 290 -9.70 -9.14 -12.08
CA ALA A 290 -9.51 -8.17 -13.15
C ALA A 290 -10.17 -8.58 -14.48
N THR A 291 -10.11 -9.84 -14.89
CA THR A 291 -10.76 -10.32 -16.14
C THR A 291 -12.30 -10.25 -16.06
N ASN A 292 -12.88 -10.42 -14.86
CA ASN A 292 -14.32 -10.34 -14.64
C ASN A 292 -14.81 -8.92 -14.29
N ASP A 293 -13.90 -7.93 -14.32
CA ASP A 293 -14.18 -6.54 -13.97
C ASP A 293 -14.26 -5.71 -15.26
N ASP A 294 -15.37 -5.01 -15.45
CA ASP A 294 -15.66 -4.20 -16.63
C ASP A 294 -14.67 -3.04 -16.82
N GLN A 295 -13.96 -2.65 -15.76
CA GLN A 295 -12.98 -1.58 -15.76
C GLN A 295 -11.54 -2.06 -16.00
N TYR A 296 -11.24 -3.35 -15.78
CA TYR A 296 -9.87 -3.85 -15.81
C TYR A 296 -9.61 -5.01 -16.78
N PHE A 297 -10.64 -5.62 -17.38
CA PHE A 297 -10.49 -6.79 -18.26
C PHE A 297 -9.48 -6.56 -19.40
N VAL A 298 -9.41 -5.34 -19.93
CA VAL A 298 -8.48 -4.95 -21.02
C VAL A 298 -7.00 -4.97 -20.63
N PHE A 299 -6.69 -5.05 -19.33
CA PHE A 299 -5.32 -4.99 -18.81
C PHE A 299 -4.79 -6.33 -18.30
N GLU A 300 -5.52 -7.44 -18.48
CA GLU A 300 -5.17 -8.73 -17.88
C GLU A 300 -3.75 -9.19 -18.21
N ASP A 301 -3.29 -8.99 -19.45
CA ASP A 301 -1.93 -9.34 -19.89
C ASP A 301 -0.85 -8.56 -19.16
N VAL A 302 -1.05 -7.24 -19.01
CA VAL A 302 -0.11 -6.37 -18.28
C VAL A 302 -0.09 -6.74 -16.80
N ILE A 303 -1.26 -7.05 -16.22
CA ILE A 303 -1.38 -7.48 -14.83
C ILE A 303 -0.65 -8.81 -14.62
N TYR A 304 -0.74 -9.77 -15.55
CA TYR A 304 0.02 -11.01 -15.49
C TYR A 304 1.53 -10.75 -15.46
N GLN A 305 2.05 -9.96 -16.39
CA GLN A 305 3.48 -9.64 -16.44
C GLN A 305 3.96 -9.02 -15.12
N VAL A 306 3.23 -8.04 -14.60
CA VAL A 306 3.57 -7.32 -13.37
C VAL A 306 3.51 -8.25 -12.15
N MET A 307 2.44 -9.02 -11.99
CA MET A 307 2.23 -9.85 -10.81
C MET A 307 3.12 -11.09 -10.79
N LEU A 308 3.45 -11.67 -11.95
CA LEU A 308 4.43 -12.75 -12.05
C LEU A 308 5.84 -12.26 -11.66
N CYS A 309 6.30 -11.13 -12.21
CA CYS A 309 7.59 -10.54 -11.82
C CYS A 309 7.60 -10.14 -10.33
N PHE A 310 6.51 -9.55 -9.83
CA PHE A 310 6.35 -9.20 -8.42
C PHE A 310 6.48 -10.40 -7.50
N SER A 311 6.01 -11.58 -7.91
CA SER A 311 6.16 -12.81 -7.11
C SER A 311 7.61 -13.28 -6.99
N ARG A 312 8.49 -12.91 -7.94
CA ARG A 312 9.89 -13.32 -8.02
C ARG A 312 10.87 -12.34 -7.39
N ASP A 313 10.44 -11.11 -7.12
CA ASP A 313 11.31 -10.06 -6.58
C ASP A 313 11.62 -10.31 -5.09
N SER A 314 12.81 -10.82 -4.83
CA SER A 314 13.32 -11.07 -3.49
C SER A 314 13.70 -9.81 -2.73
N GLU A 315 13.95 -8.68 -3.39
CA GLU A 315 14.29 -7.43 -2.70
C GLU A 315 13.10 -6.87 -1.92
N ILE A 316 11.85 -7.18 -2.33
CA ILE A 316 10.64 -6.80 -1.61
C ILE A 316 10.67 -7.30 -0.15
N ALA A 317 11.19 -8.52 0.06
CA ALA A 317 11.30 -9.10 1.39
C ALA A 317 12.18 -8.26 2.33
N ASP A 318 13.28 -7.70 1.80
CA ASP A 318 14.21 -6.86 2.56
C ASP A 318 13.65 -5.45 2.81
N MET A 319 12.79 -4.97 1.92
CA MET A 319 12.12 -3.68 2.04
C MET A 319 11.00 -3.68 3.10
N ILE A 320 10.30 -4.80 3.27
CA ILE A 320 9.24 -4.96 4.27
C ILE A 320 9.84 -5.43 5.59
N LYS A 321 10.43 -4.48 6.33
CA LYS A 321 11.01 -4.74 7.67
C LYS A 321 9.91 -4.95 8.70
N THR A 322 9.62 -6.22 9.00
CA THR A 322 8.70 -6.57 10.09
C THR A 322 9.47 -7.37 11.14
N ASP A 323 9.75 -6.75 12.29
CA ASP A 323 10.67 -7.26 13.33
C ASP A 323 10.34 -8.68 13.83
N TRP A 324 9.08 -9.12 13.71
CA TRP A 324 8.63 -10.44 14.17
C TRP A 324 8.60 -11.52 13.08
N LEU A 325 8.83 -11.19 11.80
CA LEU A 325 8.89 -12.20 10.73
C LEU A 325 10.12 -13.11 10.84
N ASN A 326 11.14 -12.70 11.59
CA ASN A 326 12.39 -13.45 11.80
C ASN A 326 12.30 -14.55 12.88
N THR A 327 11.11 -14.86 13.40
CA THR A 327 10.95 -15.94 14.38
C THR A 327 11.24 -17.31 13.76
N SER A 328 11.97 -18.17 14.48
CA SER A 328 12.31 -19.54 14.04
C SER A 328 11.09 -20.38 13.65
N LYS A 329 9.92 -20.09 14.23
CA LYS A 329 8.64 -20.74 13.92
C LYS A 329 8.10 -20.43 12.51
N LEU A 330 8.46 -19.29 11.92
CA LEU A 330 8.05 -18.91 10.56
C LEU A 330 8.96 -19.51 9.48
N LYS A 331 10.22 -19.80 9.82
CA LYS A 331 11.19 -20.47 8.92
C LYS A 331 10.85 -21.93 8.61
N GLN A 332 9.85 -22.50 9.27
CA GLN A 332 9.39 -23.88 9.04
C GLN A 332 8.70 -24.05 7.68
N TYR A 333 8.11 -22.98 7.13
CA TYR A 333 7.33 -23.03 5.90
C TYR A 333 8.02 -22.21 4.81
N GLU A 334 8.08 -22.77 3.59
CA GLU A 334 8.61 -22.06 2.44
C GLU A 334 7.71 -20.89 2.05
N THR A 335 8.30 -19.86 1.46
CA THR A 335 7.61 -18.66 0.98
C THR A 335 8.04 -18.32 -0.44
N PRO A 336 7.18 -17.60 -1.20
CA PRO A 336 7.59 -17.04 -2.49
C PRO A 336 8.78 -16.09 -2.29
N PRO A 337 9.59 -15.83 -3.33
CA PRO A 337 10.75 -14.94 -3.22
C PRO A 337 10.45 -13.58 -2.59
N ASN A 338 9.31 -12.97 -2.90
CA ASN A 338 8.88 -11.69 -2.32
C ASN A 338 8.33 -11.78 -0.88
N ASN A 339 8.31 -12.97 -0.27
CA ASN A 339 7.75 -13.30 1.04
C ASN A 339 6.24 -13.03 1.23
N ILE A 340 5.49 -12.80 0.16
CA ILE A 340 4.06 -12.50 0.20
C ILE A 340 3.27 -13.72 -0.24
N VAL A 341 2.40 -14.23 0.63
CA VAL A 341 1.45 -15.29 0.26
C VAL A 341 0.31 -14.67 -0.55
N PRO A 342 0.08 -15.09 -1.82
CA PRO A 342 -1.01 -14.56 -2.64
C PRO A 342 -2.37 -14.78 -2.00
N PHE A 343 -3.27 -13.82 -2.19
CA PHE A 343 -4.64 -13.87 -1.68
C PHE A 343 -5.61 -13.41 -2.75
N HIS A 344 -6.89 -13.70 -2.52
CA HIS A 344 -7.92 -13.31 -3.47
C HIS A 344 -8.07 -11.78 -3.59
N GLY A 345 -7.72 -11.24 -4.75
CA GLY A 345 -7.73 -9.84 -5.12
C GLY A 345 -6.42 -9.11 -4.89
N ILE A 346 -5.29 -9.82 -4.77
CA ILE A 346 -3.97 -9.17 -4.66
C ILE A 346 -3.62 -8.39 -5.93
N CYS A 347 -4.00 -8.91 -7.11
CA CYS A 347 -3.73 -8.23 -8.38
C CYS A 347 -4.48 -6.89 -8.50
N MET A 348 -5.59 -6.71 -7.79
CA MET A 348 -6.34 -5.45 -7.76
C MET A 348 -5.53 -4.28 -7.18
N PHE A 349 -4.44 -4.52 -6.45
CA PHE A 349 -3.53 -3.44 -6.08
C PHE A 349 -2.70 -2.92 -7.26
N ALA A 350 -2.46 -3.74 -8.30
CA ALA A 350 -1.71 -3.36 -9.48
C ALA A 350 -2.61 -2.80 -10.59
N SER A 351 -3.84 -3.30 -10.73
CA SER A 351 -4.75 -2.94 -11.85
C SER A 351 -4.93 -1.43 -12.07
N PRO A 352 -5.10 -0.57 -11.04
CA PRO A 352 -5.29 0.86 -11.27
C PRO A 352 -4.06 1.55 -11.88
N PHE A 353 -2.86 0.99 -11.70
CA PHE A 353 -1.64 1.53 -12.29
C PHE A 353 -1.59 1.34 -13.81
N CYS A 354 -2.39 0.42 -14.39
CA CYS A 354 -2.51 0.25 -15.83
C CYS A 354 -3.07 1.50 -16.52
N TYR A 355 -3.86 2.32 -15.82
CA TYR A 355 -4.33 3.61 -16.32
C TYR A 355 -3.25 4.72 -16.27
N LEU A 356 -2.12 4.48 -15.62
CA LEU A 356 -1.06 5.48 -15.40
C LEU A 356 0.19 5.24 -16.27
N PHE A 357 0.40 4.02 -16.75
CA PHE A 357 1.64 3.61 -17.39
C PHE A 357 1.38 2.69 -18.58
N ASP A 358 1.92 3.06 -19.74
CA ASP A 358 1.96 2.19 -20.92
C ASP A 358 3.04 1.10 -20.81
N SER A 359 4.11 1.38 -20.05
CA SER A 359 5.22 0.45 -19.87
C SER A 359 5.00 -0.44 -18.64
N PRO A 360 5.01 -1.79 -18.77
CA PRO A 360 4.86 -2.70 -17.64
C PRO A 360 6.00 -2.56 -16.63
N ILE A 361 7.19 -2.14 -17.06
CA ILE A 361 8.34 -1.91 -16.18
C ILE A 361 8.11 -0.67 -15.29
N ALA A 362 7.65 0.43 -15.88
CA ALA A 362 7.37 1.66 -15.13
C ALA A 362 6.23 1.45 -14.12
N LEU A 363 5.19 0.74 -14.58
CA LEU A 363 4.08 0.28 -13.75
C LEU A 363 4.61 -0.54 -12.57
N TYR A 364 5.40 -1.58 -12.85
CA TYR A 364 5.94 -2.49 -11.84
C TYR A 364 6.67 -1.76 -10.72
N TYR A 365 7.64 -0.89 -11.04
CA TYR A 365 8.43 -0.22 -10.00
C TYR A 365 7.59 0.76 -9.17
N THR A 366 6.63 1.45 -9.79
CA THR A 366 5.75 2.36 -9.08
C THR A 366 4.75 1.60 -8.21
N PHE A 367 4.15 0.52 -8.71
CA PHE A 367 3.31 -0.39 -7.94
C PHE A 367 4.06 -1.02 -6.76
N ARG A 368 5.26 -1.56 -7.00
CA ARG A 368 6.14 -2.15 -5.97
C ARG A 368 6.39 -1.16 -4.84
N ALA A 369 6.80 0.07 -5.17
CA ALA A 369 7.04 1.12 -4.19
C ALA A 369 5.78 1.47 -3.39
N PHE A 370 4.62 1.57 -4.06
CA PHE A 370 3.33 1.79 -3.39
C PHE A 370 2.93 0.63 -2.48
N TYR A 371 3.09 -0.62 -2.92
CA TYR A 371 2.75 -1.81 -2.16
C TYR A 371 3.59 -1.93 -0.88
N VAL A 372 4.92 -1.81 -1.04
CA VAL A 372 5.89 -1.83 0.07
C VAL A 372 5.60 -0.70 1.06
N ARG A 373 5.14 0.46 0.59
CA ARG A 373 4.83 1.59 1.48
C ARG A 373 3.50 1.40 2.23
N TYR A 374 2.47 0.90 1.55
CA TYR A 374 1.09 0.95 2.02
C TYR A 374 0.40 -0.42 2.07
N CYS A 375 0.27 -1.11 0.93
CA CYS A 375 -0.66 -2.23 0.78
C CYS A 375 -0.34 -3.44 1.68
N HIS A 376 0.94 -3.74 1.94
CA HIS A 376 1.33 -4.85 2.82
C HIS A 376 0.74 -4.74 4.24
N ARG A 377 0.40 -3.53 4.69
CA ARG A 377 -0.17 -3.28 6.02
C ARG A 377 -1.66 -3.58 6.09
N LEU A 378 -2.31 -3.68 4.92
CA LEU A 378 -3.74 -3.96 4.78
C LEU A 378 -4.04 -5.47 4.84
N THR A 379 -3.02 -6.31 4.66
CA THR A 379 -3.15 -7.77 4.56
C THR A 379 -2.49 -8.52 5.72
N THR A 380 -1.84 -7.79 6.63
CA THR A 380 -1.13 -8.34 7.79
C THR A 380 -1.68 -7.79 9.10
N ILE A 381 -1.71 -8.62 10.15
CA ILE A 381 -2.04 -8.16 11.50
C ILE A 381 -0.78 -7.57 12.12
N ASN A 382 -0.78 -6.26 12.29
CA ASN A 382 0.35 -5.50 12.81
C ASN A 382 -0.15 -4.38 13.73
N THR A 383 0.76 -3.77 14.50
CA THR A 383 0.45 -2.69 15.45
C THR A 383 0.70 -1.31 14.85
N HIS A 384 0.84 -1.19 13.53
CA HIS A 384 1.07 0.10 12.89
C HIS A 384 -0.22 0.93 12.94
N ASN A 385 -0.14 2.23 13.24
CA ASN A 385 -1.32 3.11 13.36
C ASN A 385 -2.14 3.24 12.06
N GLN A 386 -1.55 2.84 10.93
CA GLN A 386 -2.22 2.77 9.62
C GLN A 386 -2.34 1.34 9.07
N GLY A 387 -2.15 0.32 9.91
CA GLY A 387 -2.38 -1.08 9.55
C GLY A 387 -3.86 -1.43 9.60
N ILE A 388 -4.24 -2.57 9.01
CA ILE A 388 -5.65 -2.97 8.86
C ILE A 388 -6.42 -2.96 10.20
N VAL A 389 -5.80 -3.40 11.29
CA VAL A 389 -6.41 -3.40 12.63
C VAL A 389 -6.77 -1.98 13.08
N SER A 390 -5.83 -1.04 12.93
CA SER A 390 -6.02 0.37 13.27
C SER A 390 -7.06 1.03 12.39
N LEU A 391 -7.11 0.68 11.10
CA LEU A 391 -8.10 1.21 10.16
C LEU A 391 -9.52 0.69 10.48
N CYS A 392 -9.66 -0.58 10.85
CA CYS A 392 -10.94 -1.13 11.31
C CYS A 392 -11.40 -0.46 12.60
N LEU A 393 -10.49 -0.26 13.57
CA LEU A 393 -10.79 0.45 14.82
C LEU A 393 -11.17 1.91 14.59
N LEU A 394 -10.44 2.61 13.71
CA LEU A 394 -10.75 3.98 13.31
C LEU A 394 -12.14 4.06 12.68
N PHE A 395 -12.45 3.15 11.76
CA PHE A 395 -13.76 3.06 11.12
C PHE A 395 -14.87 2.90 12.17
N GLU A 396 -14.72 1.95 13.09
CA GLU A 396 -15.74 1.66 14.10
C GLU A 396 -15.95 2.85 15.04
N LYS A 397 -14.88 3.47 15.56
CA LYS A 397 -14.99 4.62 16.48
C LYS A 397 -15.67 5.81 15.84
N LEU A 398 -15.31 6.11 14.59
CA LEU A 398 -15.92 7.21 13.85
C LEU A 398 -17.40 6.91 13.56
N LEU A 399 -17.76 5.67 13.22
CA LEU A 399 -19.16 5.28 12.99
C LEU A 399 -20.00 5.42 14.28
N GLN A 400 -19.48 4.93 15.41
CA GLN A 400 -20.11 5.07 16.73
C GLN A 400 -20.33 6.54 17.11
N THR A 401 -19.33 7.39 16.87
CA THR A 401 -19.33 8.77 17.33
C THR A 401 -20.15 9.69 16.42
N HIS A 402 -20.06 9.51 15.10
CA HIS A 402 -20.62 10.45 14.12
C HIS A 402 -21.90 9.96 13.45
N GLU A 403 -22.16 8.65 13.46
CA GLU A 403 -23.40 8.08 12.94
C GLU A 403 -24.05 7.13 13.98
N PRO A 404 -24.34 7.62 15.21
CA PRO A 404 -24.82 6.77 16.31
C PRO A 404 -26.16 6.09 16.01
N ILE A 405 -27.02 6.72 15.21
CA ILE A 405 -28.31 6.14 14.79
C ILE A 405 -28.07 4.93 13.88
N LEU A 406 -27.16 5.07 12.91
CA LEU A 406 -26.83 3.97 12.01
C LEU A 406 -26.12 2.85 12.78
N TRP A 407 -25.25 3.21 13.73
CA TRP A 407 -24.64 2.24 14.65
C TRP A 407 -25.68 1.46 15.46
N SER A 408 -26.70 2.14 16.03
CA SER A 408 -27.80 1.48 16.76
C SER A 408 -28.54 0.50 15.87
N HIS A 409 -28.87 0.91 14.64
CA HIS A 409 -29.55 0.06 13.65
C HIS A 409 -28.76 -1.23 13.38
N PHE A 410 -27.46 -1.12 13.11
CA PHE A 410 -26.59 -2.29 12.94
C PHE A 410 -26.57 -3.20 14.19
N ARG A 411 -26.52 -2.61 15.39
CA ARG A 411 -26.56 -3.37 16.66
C ARG A 411 -27.89 -4.08 16.88
N GLU A 412 -29.01 -3.43 16.61
CA GLU A 412 -30.36 -4.02 16.72
C GLU A 412 -30.52 -5.22 15.79
N LEU A 413 -29.98 -5.13 14.57
CA LEU A 413 -29.95 -6.23 13.60
C LEU A 413 -28.90 -7.30 13.90
N GLN A 414 -28.03 -7.10 14.89
CA GLN A 414 -26.86 -7.94 15.17
C GLN A 414 -25.91 -8.09 13.96
N ILE A 415 -25.85 -7.06 13.10
CA ILE A 415 -24.97 -7.01 11.94
C ILE A 415 -23.75 -6.17 12.30
N GLN A 416 -22.57 -6.79 12.23
CA GLN A 416 -21.32 -6.09 12.49
C GLN A 416 -20.94 -5.20 11.29
N PRO A 417 -20.85 -3.86 11.44
CA PRO A 417 -20.64 -2.94 10.32
C PRO A 417 -19.35 -3.19 9.53
N ILE A 418 -18.27 -3.61 10.21
CA ILE A 418 -16.99 -3.87 9.53
C ILE A 418 -17.12 -4.97 8.47
N ARG A 419 -18.01 -5.96 8.65
CA ARG A 419 -18.20 -7.06 7.67
C ARG A 419 -18.59 -6.56 6.29
N VAL A 420 -19.34 -5.46 6.27
CA VAL A 420 -19.87 -4.84 5.06
C VAL A 420 -18.77 -4.05 4.31
N VAL A 421 -17.88 -3.38 5.04
CA VAL A 421 -16.87 -2.48 4.44
C VAL A 421 -15.45 -3.06 4.39
N PHE A 422 -15.20 -4.23 5.00
CA PHE A 422 -13.85 -4.76 5.17
C PHE A 422 -13.12 -4.97 3.84
N LYS A 423 -13.83 -5.43 2.80
CA LYS A 423 -13.26 -5.62 1.46
C LYS A 423 -12.74 -4.29 0.89
N TRP A 424 -13.46 -3.19 1.13
CA TRP A 424 -13.03 -1.85 0.73
C TRP A 424 -11.73 -1.44 1.43
N LEU A 425 -11.65 -1.64 2.76
CA LEU A 425 -10.45 -1.28 3.52
C LEU A 425 -9.25 -2.14 3.12
N MET A 426 -9.43 -3.46 3.03
CA MET A 426 -8.34 -4.39 2.70
C MET A 426 -7.81 -4.17 1.27
N ARG A 427 -8.68 -3.86 0.29
CA ARG A 427 -8.28 -3.59 -1.10
C ARG A 427 -8.03 -2.11 -1.39
N ALA A 428 -8.02 -1.24 -0.38
CA ALA A 428 -7.92 0.21 -0.54
C ALA A 428 -8.89 0.77 -1.61
N PHE A 429 -10.13 0.25 -1.62
CA PHE A 429 -11.22 0.50 -2.57
C PHE A 429 -11.01 0.05 -4.02
N SER A 430 -9.91 -0.64 -4.33
CA SER A 430 -9.72 -1.20 -5.67
C SER A 430 -10.70 -2.33 -5.97
N GLY A 431 -11.29 -2.29 -7.17
CA GLY A 431 -12.41 -3.16 -7.58
C GLY A 431 -13.76 -2.78 -6.96
N HIS A 432 -13.86 -1.60 -6.36
CA HIS A 432 -15.11 -1.11 -5.76
C HIS A 432 -15.45 0.30 -6.24
N LEU A 433 -14.47 1.21 -6.30
CA LEU A 433 -14.65 2.54 -6.91
C LEU A 433 -14.32 2.51 -8.40
N HIS A 434 -14.98 3.39 -9.15
CA HIS A 434 -14.58 3.69 -10.53
C HIS A 434 -13.10 4.12 -10.58
N PRO A 435 -12.30 3.69 -11.58
CA PRO A 435 -10.85 3.91 -11.58
C PRO A 435 -10.42 5.35 -11.37
N GLN A 436 -11.13 6.31 -11.97
CA GLN A 436 -10.83 7.73 -11.79
C GLN A 436 -10.97 8.19 -10.32
N GLU A 437 -12.01 7.74 -9.62
CA GLU A 437 -12.27 8.10 -8.22
C GLU A 437 -11.28 7.38 -7.28
N LEU A 438 -10.90 6.15 -7.62
CA LEU A 438 -9.86 5.40 -6.93
C LEU A 438 -8.49 6.08 -7.04
N LEU A 439 -8.12 6.55 -8.23
CA LEU A 439 -6.86 7.28 -8.44
C LEU A 439 -6.82 8.60 -7.66
N ILE A 440 -7.96 9.29 -7.52
CA ILE A 440 -8.08 10.47 -6.64
C ILE A 440 -7.85 10.06 -5.18
N LEU A 441 -8.48 8.97 -4.71
CA LEU A 441 -8.25 8.47 -3.35
C LEU A 441 -6.77 8.14 -3.12
N TRP A 442 -6.09 7.56 -4.10
CA TRP A 442 -4.67 7.21 -3.99
C TRP A 442 -3.75 8.43 -4.15
N ASP A 443 -4.14 9.48 -4.88
CA ASP A 443 -3.50 10.80 -4.82
C ASP A 443 -3.48 11.30 -3.36
N LEU A 444 -4.62 11.20 -2.65
CA LEU A 444 -4.71 11.61 -1.25
C LEU A 444 -3.84 10.74 -0.33
N ILE A 445 -3.80 9.42 -0.54
CA ILE A 445 -2.91 8.52 0.24
C ILE A 445 -1.46 8.95 0.09
N LEU A 446 -1.01 9.24 -1.14
CA LEU A 446 0.37 9.67 -1.41
C LEU A 446 0.65 11.08 -0.88
N GLY A 447 -0.27 12.01 -1.13
CA GLY A 447 -0.18 13.41 -0.73
C GLY A 447 -0.08 13.59 0.78
N TYR A 448 -0.89 12.84 1.54
CA TYR A 448 -0.89 12.89 3.00
C TYR A 448 -0.02 11.80 3.67
N ASP A 449 0.54 10.86 2.89
CA ASP A 449 1.26 9.68 3.41
C ASP A 449 0.46 8.93 4.50
N SER A 450 -0.85 8.79 4.26
CA SER A 450 -1.79 8.20 5.23
C SER A 450 -2.86 7.31 4.58
N LEU A 451 -3.07 6.13 5.17
CA LEU A 451 -4.18 5.23 4.83
C LEU A 451 -5.48 5.51 5.60
N GLU A 452 -5.47 6.43 6.57
CA GLU A 452 -6.66 6.71 7.40
C GLU A 452 -7.84 7.28 6.59
N ILE A 453 -7.56 7.85 5.42
CA ILE A 453 -8.58 8.30 4.47
C ILE A 453 -9.50 7.15 4.02
N LEU A 454 -9.02 5.90 4.05
CA LEU A 454 -9.81 4.72 3.72
C LEU A 454 -10.97 4.52 4.70
N SER A 455 -10.68 4.57 6.00
CA SER A 455 -11.70 4.44 7.06
C SER A 455 -12.66 5.60 7.06
N LEU A 456 -12.14 6.83 6.83
CA LEU A 456 -12.97 8.02 6.71
C LEU A 456 -13.94 7.91 5.54
N LEU A 457 -13.47 7.55 4.34
CA LEU A 457 -14.30 7.39 3.16
C LEU A 457 -15.37 6.30 3.35
N ALA A 458 -15.04 5.17 3.98
CA ALA A 458 -16.00 4.10 4.23
C ALA A 458 -17.22 4.60 5.03
N ILE A 459 -17.01 5.43 6.05
CA ILE A 459 -18.11 5.99 6.87
C ILE A 459 -18.87 7.06 6.10
N ILE A 460 -18.18 7.87 5.31
CA ILE A 460 -18.83 8.87 4.47
C ILE A 460 -19.80 8.19 3.49
N ILE A 461 -19.41 7.06 2.91
CA ILE A 461 -20.28 6.27 2.02
C ILE A 461 -21.49 5.72 2.80
N LEU A 462 -21.28 5.18 4.00
CA LEU A 462 -22.40 4.71 4.84
C LEU A 462 -23.35 5.85 5.23
N SER A 463 -22.81 7.00 5.61
CA SER A 463 -23.57 8.21 5.92
C SER A 463 -24.34 8.72 4.69
N PHE A 464 -23.72 8.71 3.52
CA PHE A 464 -24.34 9.08 2.26
C PHE A 464 -25.50 8.16 1.88
N ARG A 465 -25.44 6.87 2.23
CA ARG A 465 -26.49 5.86 1.98
C ARG A 465 -27.40 5.63 3.20
N LYS A 466 -27.31 6.46 4.23
CA LYS A 466 -27.96 6.23 5.53
C LYS A 466 -29.45 5.97 5.43
N GLU A 467 -30.19 6.80 4.68
CA GLU A 467 -31.65 6.64 4.56
C GLU A 467 -32.04 5.27 4.00
N SER A 468 -31.35 4.79 2.96
CA SER A 468 -31.57 3.46 2.39
C SER A 468 -31.15 2.34 3.35
N LEU A 469 -30.04 2.53 4.08
CA LEU A 469 -29.56 1.55 5.05
C LEU A 469 -30.52 1.38 6.24
N MET A 470 -31.16 2.46 6.69
CA MET A 470 -32.14 2.42 7.78
C MET A 470 -33.45 1.70 7.39
N GLN A 471 -33.70 1.47 6.09
CA GLN A 471 -34.91 0.80 5.59
C GLN A 471 -34.74 -0.71 5.42
N VAL A 472 -33.51 -1.23 5.52
CA VAL A 472 -33.20 -2.64 5.31
C VAL A 472 -32.80 -3.32 6.61
N SER A 473 -33.05 -4.63 6.72
CA SER A 473 -32.92 -5.39 7.97
C SER A 473 -32.07 -6.66 7.88
N THR A 474 -31.49 -6.97 6.72
CA THR A 474 -30.62 -8.15 6.55
C THR A 474 -29.24 -7.75 6.02
N ILE A 475 -28.25 -8.62 6.22
CA ILE A 475 -26.89 -8.35 5.71
C ILE A 475 -26.87 -8.31 4.18
N GLU A 476 -27.62 -9.17 3.51
CA GLU A 476 -27.68 -9.23 2.03
C GLU A 476 -28.32 -7.96 1.45
N SER A 477 -29.35 -7.44 2.11
CA SER A 477 -30.01 -6.20 1.68
C SER A 477 -29.13 -4.97 1.93
N ILE A 478 -28.37 -4.94 3.03
CA ILE A 478 -27.34 -3.92 3.28
C ILE A 478 -26.22 -4.00 2.22
N GLU A 479 -25.72 -5.19 1.94
CA GLU A 479 -24.72 -5.41 0.89
C GLU A 479 -25.24 -4.96 -0.48
N ALA A 480 -26.52 -5.21 -0.79
CA ALA A 480 -27.13 -4.76 -2.04
C ALA A 480 -27.21 -3.23 -2.14
N VAL A 481 -27.58 -2.53 -1.06
CA VAL A 481 -27.59 -1.05 -1.02
C VAL A 481 -26.18 -0.47 -1.27
N LEU A 482 -25.14 -1.20 -0.90
CA LEU A 482 -23.74 -0.77 -0.97
C LEU A 482 -22.95 -1.41 -2.11
N ALA A 483 -23.58 -2.26 -2.92
CA ALA A 483 -22.92 -2.98 -4.00
C ALA A 483 -22.41 -2.04 -5.09
N ASP A 484 -23.21 -1.01 -5.41
CA ASP A 484 -22.88 -0.03 -6.45
C ASP A 484 -22.37 1.30 -5.86
N LEU A 485 -21.07 1.53 -6.06
CA LEU A 485 -20.38 2.76 -5.70
C LEU A 485 -20.08 3.65 -6.92
N SER A 486 -20.64 3.37 -8.10
CA SER A 486 -20.41 4.15 -9.33
C SER A 486 -20.75 5.65 -9.18
N SER A 487 -21.75 5.96 -8.36
CA SER A 487 -22.18 7.33 -8.04
C SER A 487 -21.26 8.07 -7.06
N ILE A 488 -20.34 7.39 -6.39
CA ILE A 488 -19.49 7.99 -5.36
C ILE A 488 -18.44 8.88 -5.99
N LYS A 489 -18.47 10.17 -5.63
CA LYS A 489 -17.43 11.15 -5.96
C LYS A 489 -16.56 11.39 -4.74
N VAL A 490 -15.33 10.87 -4.76
CA VAL A 490 -14.47 10.79 -3.56
C VAL A 490 -14.17 12.17 -3.02
N LEU A 491 -13.64 13.07 -3.85
CA LEU A 491 -13.17 14.37 -3.40
C LEU A 491 -14.31 15.26 -2.84
N PRO A 492 -15.45 15.45 -3.55
CA PRO A 492 -16.57 16.24 -3.01
C PRO A 492 -17.14 15.67 -1.71
N LEU A 493 -17.27 14.34 -1.60
CA LEU A 493 -17.82 13.71 -0.40
C LEU A 493 -16.88 13.86 0.81
N VAL A 494 -15.58 13.67 0.61
CA VAL A 494 -14.56 13.88 1.65
C VAL A 494 -14.56 15.34 2.11
N GLN A 495 -14.54 16.29 1.16
CA GLN A 495 -14.56 17.72 1.49
C GLN A 495 -15.83 18.10 2.26
N LEU A 496 -17.00 17.64 1.81
CA LEU A 496 -18.27 17.89 2.48
C LEU A 496 -18.26 17.36 3.92
N ALA A 497 -17.83 16.12 4.12
CA ALA A 497 -17.78 15.50 5.44
C ALA A 497 -16.79 16.20 6.40
N LEU A 498 -15.64 16.64 5.88
CA LEU A 498 -14.64 17.37 6.67
C LEU A 498 -15.06 18.81 6.98
N SER A 499 -15.92 19.41 6.15
CA SER A 499 -16.40 20.80 6.30
C SER A 499 -17.56 20.99 7.27
N ARG A 500 -18.36 19.93 7.51
CA ARG A 500 -19.44 19.96 8.50
C ARG A 500 -18.82 20.00 9.88
N ASP A 501 -19.31 20.85 10.78
CA ASP A 501 -18.86 20.90 12.18
C ASP A 501 -19.36 19.71 13.01
#